data_AF-A0A1F4E5Q0-F1
#
_entry.id   AF-A0A1F4E5Q0-F1
#
_cell.length_a   1.000
_cell.length_b   1.000
_cell.length_c   1.000
_cell.angle_alpha   90.00
_cell.angle_beta   90.00
_cell.angle_gamma   90.00
#
_symmetry.space_group_name_H-M   'P 1'
#
loop_
_entity.id
_entity.type
_entity.pdbx_description
1 polymer ?
#
loop_
_entity_poly.entity_id
_entity_poly.type
_entity_poly.pdbx_seq_one_letter_code
_entity_poly.pdbx_strand_id
1 'polypeptide(L)'
;MGDAWKNFDLAGGGLQSANLRLAALLRKRSVACALLALFPLGLHRAYLHDRRGAWLYRAGTLLGVAALVAGLPLAAGLTLAAGAAFAIYDLVRIDDAVARVNKRLRVKVYLSQSAGAPQGFKGHYTDEQEPTGHAPGPTTNVERSSRAPSFAEQEKRLRELAAMRKKGGK
;
A
#
# COMPACT_ATOMS: atom_id res chain seq x y z
N MET A 1 8.05 12.03 7.47
CA MET A 1 7.27 11.81 6.22
C MET A 1 6.21 12.91 6.05
N GLY A 2 6.58 14.20 6.13
CA GLY A 2 5.61 15.29 6.28
C GLY A 2 5.18 15.99 4.99
N ASP A 3 6.11 16.20 4.05
CA ASP A 3 5.89 17.19 2.97
C ASP A 3 5.99 16.63 1.55
N ALA A 4 6.46 15.39 1.39
CA ALA A 4 6.59 14.76 0.08
C ALA A 4 5.24 14.55 -0.63
N TRP A 5 4.13 14.53 0.12
CA TRP A 5 2.80 14.41 -0.45
C TRP A 5 2.28 15.71 -1.06
N LYS A 6 2.81 16.87 -0.64
CA LYS A 6 2.35 18.19 -1.12
C LYS A 6 2.79 18.46 -2.56
N ASN A 7 3.81 17.75 -3.04
CA ASN A 7 4.34 17.86 -4.40
C ASN A 7 3.71 16.83 -5.37
N PHE A 8 2.62 16.16 -4.98
CA PHE A 8 1.93 15.23 -5.86
C PHE A 8 1.17 15.96 -6.97
N ASP A 9 1.71 15.93 -8.18
CA ASP A 9 0.95 16.32 -9.37
C ASP A 9 0.08 15.14 -9.84
N LEU A 10 -1.24 15.30 -9.69
CA LEU A 10 -2.25 14.31 -10.08
C LEU A 10 -2.94 14.67 -11.42
N ALA A 11 -2.52 15.73 -12.13
CA ALA A 11 -3.22 16.21 -13.32
C ALA A 11 -2.76 15.53 -14.63
N GLY A 12 -3.70 14.82 -15.28
CA GLY A 12 -3.74 14.57 -16.73
C GLY A 12 -2.72 13.59 -17.33
N GLY A 13 -1.46 14.01 -17.49
CA GLY A 13 -0.44 13.27 -18.24
C GLY A 13 0.54 12.45 -17.38
N GLY A 14 0.77 12.90 -16.15
CA GLY A 14 1.69 12.23 -15.22
C GLY A 14 1.10 10.96 -14.59
N LEU A 15 -0.20 10.95 -14.31
CA LEU A 15 -0.85 9.84 -13.60
C LEU A 15 -0.99 8.58 -14.47
N GLN A 16 -1.36 8.75 -15.74
CA GLN A 16 -1.51 7.62 -16.67
C GLN A 16 -0.15 6.96 -16.96
N SER A 17 0.89 7.76 -17.23
CA SER A 17 2.25 7.25 -17.43
C SER A 17 2.81 6.58 -16.17
N ALA A 18 2.53 7.12 -14.97
CA ALA A 18 2.89 6.46 -13.72
C ALA A 18 2.11 5.17 -13.47
N ASN A 19 0.83 5.09 -13.83
CA ASN A 19 0.05 3.86 -13.76
C ASN A 19 0.57 2.78 -14.71
N LEU A 20 0.92 3.14 -15.95
CA LEU A 20 1.56 2.22 -16.90
C LEU A 20 2.90 1.72 -16.38
N ARG A 21 3.74 2.62 -15.87
CA ARG A 21 5.03 2.28 -15.25
C ARG A 21 4.85 1.39 -14.02
N LEU A 22 3.88 1.69 -13.18
CA LEU A 22 3.57 0.91 -11.99
C LEU A 22 3.11 -0.49 -12.36
N ALA A 23 2.19 -0.63 -13.32
CA ALA A 23 1.68 -1.91 -13.79
C ALA A 23 2.80 -2.84 -14.29
N ALA A 24 3.79 -2.28 -14.98
CA ALA A 24 4.98 -3.02 -15.42
C ALA A 24 5.89 -3.49 -14.26
N LEU A 25 5.91 -2.74 -13.15
CA LEU A 25 6.77 -3.04 -11.99
C LEU A 25 6.11 -3.98 -10.96
N LEU A 26 4.78 -4.07 -10.95
CA LEU A 26 4.07 -4.90 -9.97
C LEU A 26 4.50 -6.36 -10.05
N ARG A 27 4.81 -6.92 -8.88
CA ARG A 27 5.17 -8.32 -8.73
C ARG A 27 3.91 -9.17 -8.75
N LYS A 28 3.94 -10.24 -9.55
CA LYS A 28 2.87 -11.23 -9.67
C LYS A 28 3.12 -12.43 -8.77
N ARG A 29 2.04 -12.95 -8.17
CA ARG A 29 2.04 -14.18 -7.36
C ARG A 29 2.50 -15.40 -8.16
N SER A 30 1.96 -15.58 -9.36
CA SER A 30 2.29 -16.71 -10.23
C SER A 30 3.78 -16.83 -10.51
N VAL A 31 4.45 -15.70 -10.79
CA VAL A 31 5.91 -15.65 -11.00
C VAL A 31 6.66 -16.01 -9.72
N ALA A 32 6.23 -15.50 -8.56
CA ALA A 32 6.86 -15.83 -7.30
C ALA A 32 6.72 -17.34 -6.97
N CYS A 33 5.55 -17.93 -7.21
CA CYS A 33 5.33 -19.37 -7.06
C CYS A 33 6.16 -20.19 -8.06
N ALA A 34 6.24 -19.76 -9.33
CA ALA A 34 7.06 -20.44 -10.33
C ALA A 34 8.54 -20.43 -9.93
N LEU A 35 9.06 -19.31 -9.42
CA LEU A 35 10.43 -19.21 -8.91
C LEU A 35 10.65 -20.03 -7.64
N LEU A 36 9.62 -20.25 -6.84
CA LEU A 36 9.69 -21.09 -5.63
C LEU A 36 9.85 -22.58 -5.99
N ALA A 37 9.41 -23.03 -7.17
CA ALA A 37 9.74 -24.39 -7.63
C ALA A 37 11.26 -24.62 -7.73
N LEU A 38 12.03 -23.54 -7.91
CA LEU A 38 13.49 -23.50 -7.87
C LEU A 38 14.00 -22.95 -6.53
N PHE A 39 13.33 -23.27 -5.41
CA PHE A 39 13.69 -22.78 -4.08
C PHE A 39 15.16 -22.95 -3.68
N PRO A 40 15.91 -24.00 -4.10
CA PRO A 40 17.31 -24.15 -3.70
C PRO A 40 18.18 -22.97 -4.16
N LEU A 41 17.77 -22.30 -5.24
CA LEU A 41 18.47 -21.12 -5.76
C LEU A 41 18.08 -19.81 -5.04
N GLY A 42 17.03 -19.83 -4.21
CA GLY A 42 16.50 -18.67 -3.49
C GLY A 42 15.92 -17.57 -4.38
N LEU A 43 15.52 -17.90 -5.62
CA LEU A 43 15.08 -16.93 -6.63
C LEU A 43 13.77 -16.23 -6.25
N HIS A 44 12.85 -16.93 -5.60
CA HIS A 44 11.58 -16.35 -5.14
C HIS A 44 11.80 -15.24 -4.11
N ARG A 45 12.73 -15.43 -3.16
CA ARG A 45 13.10 -14.41 -2.17
C ARG A 45 13.83 -13.24 -2.83
N ALA A 46 14.74 -13.50 -3.77
CA ALA A 46 15.44 -12.46 -4.51
C ALA A 46 14.48 -11.57 -5.32
N TYR A 47 13.51 -12.19 -6.00
CA TYR A 47 12.45 -11.49 -6.74
C TYR A 47 11.59 -10.58 -5.84
N LEU A 48 11.33 -11.01 -4.61
CA LEU A 48 10.61 -10.26 -3.59
C LEU A 48 11.50 -9.26 -2.81
N HIS A 49 12.72 -9.00 -3.29
CA HIS A 49 13.72 -8.10 -2.68
C HIS A 49 14.15 -8.49 -1.26
N ASP A 50 13.99 -9.77 -0.88
CA ASP A 50 14.51 -10.31 0.36
C ASP A 50 15.88 -10.95 0.13
N ARG A 51 16.93 -10.12 0.13
CA ARG A 51 18.31 -10.56 -0.11
C ARG A 51 18.81 -11.55 0.94
N ARG A 52 18.42 -11.35 2.20
CA ARG A 52 18.85 -12.22 3.32
C ARG A 52 18.24 -13.59 3.17
N GLY A 53 16.93 -13.66 2.91
CA GLY A 53 16.24 -14.92 2.65
C GLY A 53 16.82 -15.67 1.44
N ALA A 54 17.12 -14.98 0.35
CA ALA A 54 17.72 -15.60 -0.84
C ALA A 54 19.09 -16.24 -0.55
N TRP A 55 19.94 -15.57 0.23
CA TRP A 55 21.23 -16.12 0.65
C TRP A 55 21.10 -17.29 1.62
N LEU A 56 20.11 -17.28 2.51
CA LEU A 56 19.85 -18.41 3.41
C LEU A 56 19.52 -19.69 2.64
N TYR A 57 18.69 -19.62 1.60
CA TYR A 57 18.41 -20.79 0.75
C TYR A 57 19.67 -21.30 0.06
N ARG A 58 20.44 -20.40 -0.57
CA ARG A 58 21.69 -20.78 -1.27
C ARG A 58 22.72 -21.40 -0.31
N ALA A 59 22.94 -20.76 0.83
CA ALA A 59 23.87 -21.24 1.84
C ALA A 59 23.40 -22.59 2.43
N GLY A 60 22.11 -22.73 2.72
CA GLY A 60 21.52 -23.98 3.21
C GLY A 60 21.64 -25.12 2.20
N THR A 61 21.37 -24.85 0.92
CA THR A 61 21.57 -25.85 -0.15
C THR A 61 23.04 -26.23 -0.29
N LEU A 62 23.95 -25.25 -0.30
CA LEU A 62 25.40 -25.53 -0.36
C LEU A 62 25.88 -26.34 0.84
N LEU A 63 25.40 -26.03 2.05
CA LEU A 63 25.72 -26.79 3.26
C LEU A 63 25.18 -28.23 3.19
N GLY A 64 23.94 -28.41 2.71
CA GLY A 64 23.37 -29.74 2.51
C GLY A 64 24.16 -30.58 1.52
N VAL A 65 24.57 -29.99 0.39
CA VAL A 65 25.41 -30.66 -0.62
C VAL A 65 26.81 -30.96 -0.06
N ALA A 66 27.44 -30.01 0.64
CA ALA A 66 28.74 -30.22 1.27
C ALA A 66 28.70 -31.36 2.30
N ALA A 67 27.62 -31.45 3.09
CA ALA A 67 27.42 -32.54 4.03
C ALA A 67 27.27 -33.91 3.32
N LEU A 68 26.61 -33.97 2.15
CA LEU A 68 26.56 -35.21 1.35
C LEU A 68 27.95 -35.62 0.88
N VAL A 69 28.73 -34.67 0.33
CA VAL A 69 30.10 -34.92 -0.15
C VAL A 69 31.02 -35.36 0.98
N ALA A 70 30.82 -34.82 2.19
CA ALA A 70 31.56 -35.20 3.39
C ALA A 70 31.12 -36.55 4.00
N GLY A 71 30.16 -37.26 3.40
CA GLY A 71 29.68 -38.56 3.90
C GLY A 71 28.77 -38.45 5.14
N LEU A 72 28.11 -37.31 5.34
CA LEU A 72 27.18 -37.05 6.44
C LEU A 72 25.71 -37.01 5.95
N PRO A 73 25.13 -38.16 5.53
CA PRO A 73 23.82 -38.18 4.87
C PRO A 73 22.67 -37.73 5.79
N LEU A 74 22.75 -37.99 7.09
CA LEU A 74 21.75 -37.52 8.05
C LEU A 74 21.74 -35.98 8.15
N ALA A 75 22.91 -35.35 8.28
CA ALA A 75 23.03 -33.90 8.38
C ALA A 75 22.57 -33.20 7.09
N ALA A 76 22.94 -33.78 5.94
CA ALA A 76 22.46 -33.33 4.64
C ALA A 76 20.93 -33.44 4.52
N GLY A 77 20.37 -34.60 4.85
CA GLY A 77 18.95 -34.86 4.80
C GLY A 77 18.17 -33.86 5.66
N LEU A 78 18.60 -33.63 6.90
CA LEU A 78 17.99 -32.65 7.80
C LEU A 78 18.05 -31.23 7.24
N THR A 79 19.18 -30.82 6.68
CA THR A 79 19.37 -29.47 6.12
C THR A 79 18.48 -29.23 4.90
N LEU A 80 18.42 -30.21 3.98
CA LEU A 80 17.58 -30.13 2.79
C LEU A 80 16.09 -30.22 3.14
N ALA A 81 15.72 -31.08 4.10
CA ALA A 81 14.35 -31.17 4.60
C ALA A 81 13.89 -29.86 5.27
N ALA A 82 14.75 -29.24 6.08
CA ALA A 82 14.48 -27.93 6.67
C ALA A 82 14.27 -26.85 5.57
N GLY A 83 15.10 -26.88 4.51
CA GLY A 83 14.94 -25.99 3.36
C GLY A 83 13.60 -26.20 2.64
N ALA A 84 13.19 -27.46 2.43
CA ALA A 84 11.90 -27.78 1.83
C ALA A 84 10.72 -27.35 2.71
N ALA A 85 10.80 -27.56 4.03
CA ALA A 85 9.79 -27.09 4.97
C ALA A 85 9.65 -25.56 4.95
N PHE A 86 10.77 -24.83 4.87
CA PHE A 86 10.75 -23.38 4.68
C PHE A 86 10.13 -22.96 3.34
N ALA A 87 10.36 -23.72 2.27
CA ALA A 87 9.74 -23.45 0.97
C ALA A 87 8.22 -23.62 1.02
N ILE A 88 7.73 -24.65 1.74
CA ILE A 88 6.29 -24.84 1.97
C ILE A 88 5.72 -23.69 2.80
N TYR A 89 6.42 -23.28 3.86
CA TYR A 89 6.05 -22.12 4.65
C TYR A 89 5.95 -20.84 3.79
N ASP A 90 6.85 -20.68 2.82
CA ASP A 90 6.85 -19.55 1.90
C ASP A 90 5.63 -19.52 0.98
N LEU A 91 5.05 -20.67 0.61
CA LEU A 91 3.82 -20.72 -0.20
C LEU A 91 2.66 -19.98 0.48
N VAL A 92 2.50 -20.18 1.78
CA VAL A 92 1.41 -19.55 2.56
C VAL A 92 1.65 -18.05 2.72
N ARG A 93 2.92 -17.61 2.74
CA ARG A 93 3.30 -16.21 2.99
C ARG A 93 3.58 -15.39 1.73
N ILE A 94 3.53 -16.01 0.56
CA ILE A 94 3.92 -15.36 -0.70
C ILE A 94 3.00 -14.20 -1.03
N ASP A 95 1.72 -14.31 -0.70
CA ASP A 95 0.71 -13.29 -0.97
C ASP A 95 0.97 -12.03 -0.14
N ASP A 96 1.23 -12.19 1.15
CA ASP A 96 1.64 -11.08 2.02
C ASP A 96 2.94 -10.44 1.54
N ALA A 97 3.90 -11.25 1.10
CA ALA A 97 5.19 -10.75 0.62
C ALA A 97 5.03 -9.93 -0.66
N VAL A 98 4.25 -10.43 -1.63
CA VAL A 98 3.89 -9.71 -2.86
C VAL A 98 3.16 -8.41 -2.52
N ALA A 99 2.17 -8.45 -1.63
CA ALA A 99 1.42 -7.27 -1.21
C ALA A 99 2.32 -6.20 -0.58
N ARG A 100 3.25 -6.60 0.31
CA ARG A 100 4.23 -5.69 0.92
C ARG A 100 5.13 -5.04 -0.13
N VAL A 101 5.68 -5.83 -1.06
CA VAL A 101 6.56 -5.32 -2.12
C VAL A 101 5.81 -4.37 -3.06
N ASN A 102 4.62 -4.77 -3.49
CA ASN A 102 3.78 -3.95 -4.37
C ASN A 102 3.34 -2.65 -3.70
N LYS A 103 3.02 -2.67 -2.40
CA LYS A 103 2.74 -1.45 -1.62
C LYS A 103 3.94 -0.49 -1.63
N ARG A 104 5.16 -1.00 -1.41
CA ARG A 104 6.39 -0.20 -1.47
C ARG A 104 6.64 0.36 -2.87
N LEU A 105 6.41 -0.42 -3.91
CA LEU A 105 6.56 0.02 -5.31
C LEU A 105 5.58 1.14 -5.66
N ARG A 106 4.31 1.02 -5.24
CA ARG A 106 3.31 2.09 -5.40
C ARG A 106 3.79 3.39 -4.79
N VAL A 107 4.16 3.35 -3.51
CA VAL A 107 4.65 4.54 -2.79
C VAL A 107 5.89 5.13 -3.49
N LYS A 108 6.84 4.29 -3.91
CA LYS A 108 8.05 4.74 -4.60
C LYS A 108 7.74 5.41 -5.94
N VAL A 109 6.90 4.80 -6.78
CA VAL A 109 6.56 5.33 -8.10
C VAL A 109 5.85 6.67 -7.98
N TYR A 110 4.83 6.73 -7.11
CA TYR A 110 4.11 7.96 -6.86
C TYR A 110 5.08 9.04 -6.32
N LEU A 111 5.84 8.79 -5.25
CA LEU A 111 6.74 9.80 -4.67
C LEU A 111 7.91 10.19 -5.60
N SER A 112 8.20 9.42 -6.64
CA SER A 112 9.26 9.73 -7.61
C SER A 112 8.79 10.59 -8.79
N GLN A 113 7.51 10.95 -8.88
CA GLN A 113 7.02 11.85 -9.93
C GLN A 113 7.56 13.26 -9.68
N SER A 114 8.53 13.67 -10.50
CA SER A 114 9.18 14.99 -10.46
C SER A 114 9.09 15.70 -11.82
N ALA A 115 7.93 15.65 -12.46
CA ALA A 115 7.57 16.71 -13.41
C ALA A 115 6.65 17.63 -12.59
N GLY A 116 7.21 18.72 -12.10
CA GLY A 116 6.42 19.72 -11.38
C GLY A 116 5.32 20.26 -12.28
N ALA A 117 4.28 20.81 -11.64
CA ALA A 117 3.15 21.40 -12.33
C ALA A 117 3.64 22.35 -13.46
N PRO A 118 2.95 22.41 -14.61
CA PRO A 118 3.31 23.31 -15.72
C PRO A 118 3.56 24.73 -15.22
N GLN A 119 4.53 25.44 -15.79
CA GLN A 119 4.76 26.85 -15.43
C GLN A 119 3.45 27.65 -15.57
N GLY A 120 2.95 28.20 -14.46
CA GLY A 120 1.69 28.94 -14.42
C GLY A 120 0.46 28.15 -13.96
N PHE A 121 0.60 26.89 -13.55
CA PHE A 121 -0.49 26.13 -12.95
C PHE A 121 -0.89 26.72 -11.58
N LYS A 122 -1.97 27.49 -11.55
CA LYS A 122 -2.65 27.87 -10.30
C LYS A 122 -3.54 26.71 -9.89
N GLY A 123 -3.07 25.91 -8.93
CA GLY A 123 -3.96 24.97 -8.24
C GLY A 123 -5.14 25.73 -7.63
N HIS A 124 -6.34 25.16 -7.69
CA HIS A 124 -7.47 25.61 -6.88
C HIS A 124 -7.22 25.17 -5.43
N TYR A 125 -6.21 25.76 -4.80
CA TYR A 125 -6.15 25.82 -3.36
C TYR A 125 -6.98 27.06 -3.00
N THR A 126 -8.26 26.86 -2.74
CA THR A 126 -8.86 27.65 -1.66
C THR A 126 -8.09 27.21 -0.44
N ASP A 127 -7.06 27.96 -0.07
CA ASP A 127 -6.66 28.00 1.32
C ASP A 127 -7.97 28.24 2.07
N GLU A 128 -8.43 27.21 2.80
CA GLU A 128 -9.37 27.43 3.88
C GLU A 128 -8.65 28.38 4.83
N GLN A 129 -8.82 29.68 4.57
CA GLN A 129 -8.72 30.70 5.58
C GLN A 129 -9.77 30.30 6.61
N GLU A 130 -9.37 29.48 7.58
CA GLU A 130 -10.00 29.49 8.88
C GLU A 130 -9.87 30.92 9.41
N PRO A 131 -10.95 31.72 9.45
CA PRO A 131 -10.90 33.05 10.00
C PRO A 131 -10.93 32.88 11.51
N THR A 132 -9.76 32.64 12.10
CA THR A 132 -9.51 32.97 13.50
C THR A 132 -9.51 34.49 13.61
N GLY A 133 -10.66 35.08 13.93
CA GLY A 133 -10.71 36.50 14.31
C GLY A 133 -12.00 37.21 13.95
N HIS A 134 -12.72 37.65 14.98
CA HIS A 134 -13.79 38.63 14.91
C HIS A 134 -13.33 39.95 14.24
N ALA A 135 -14.00 40.36 13.17
CA ALA A 135 -14.27 41.77 12.87
C ALA A 135 -15.46 41.89 11.89
N PRO A 136 -16.41 42.83 12.10
CA PRO A 136 -17.60 42.96 11.27
C PRO A 136 -17.33 43.89 10.07
N GLY A 137 -17.68 43.45 8.86
CA GLY A 137 -17.64 44.24 7.63
C GLY A 137 -18.78 43.86 6.69
N PRO A 138 -19.28 44.79 5.85
CA PRO A 138 -20.71 44.90 5.56
C PRO A 138 -21.20 43.99 4.43
N THR A 139 -22.39 43.45 4.69
CA THR A 139 -23.37 42.80 3.83
C THR A 139 -23.16 42.85 2.31
N THR A 140 -22.78 41.70 1.74
CA THR A 140 -23.20 41.32 0.38
C THR A 140 -24.04 40.06 0.46
N ASN A 141 -25.32 40.20 0.08
CA ASN A 141 -26.29 39.12 -0.07
C ASN A 141 -25.75 38.04 -1.02
N VAL A 142 -25.21 36.96 -0.45
CA VAL A 142 -25.07 35.68 -1.15
C VAL A 142 -26.10 34.76 -0.53
N GLU A 143 -27.06 34.37 -1.37
CA GLU A 143 -28.14 33.45 -1.04
C GLU A 143 -27.63 32.27 -0.23
N ARG A 144 -28.33 31.98 0.87
CA ARG A 144 -28.04 30.87 1.78
C ARG A 144 -28.07 29.56 1.01
N SER A 145 -26.92 29.12 0.51
CA SER A 145 -26.70 27.73 0.15
C SER A 145 -27.02 26.90 1.39
N SER A 146 -28.01 26.03 1.28
CA SER A 146 -28.46 25.16 2.36
C SER A 146 -27.27 24.38 2.91
N ARG A 147 -26.77 24.80 4.08
CA ARG A 147 -25.72 24.10 4.81
C ARG A 147 -26.21 22.67 5.04
N ALA A 148 -25.48 21.68 4.50
CA ALA A 148 -25.81 20.28 4.73
C ALA A 148 -25.82 20.05 6.25
N PRO A 149 -26.90 19.47 6.81
CA PRO A 149 -27.05 19.37 8.26
C PRO A 149 -25.94 18.52 8.85
N SER A 150 -25.37 18.98 9.95
CA SER A 150 -24.30 18.26 10.64
C SER A 150 -24.82 16.93 11.20
N PHE A 151 -23.91 15.97 11.44
CA PHE A 151 -24.28 14.65 11.95
C PHE A 151 -25.07 14.72 13.27
N ALA A 152 -24.72 15.69 14.13
CA ALA A 152 -25.42 15.96 15.38
C ALA A 152 -26.87 16.44 15.15
N GLU A 153 -27.11 17.26 14.12
CA GLU A 153 -28.46 17.69 13.75
C GLU A 153 -29.28 16.57 13.13
N GLN A 154 -28.63 15.68 12.36
CA GLN A 154 -29.28 14.49 11.80
C GLN A 154 -29.69 13.50 12.89
N GLU A 155 -28.83 13.26 13.88
CA GLU A 155 -29.13 12.39 15.02
C GLU A 155 -30.28 12.97 15.87
N LYS A 156 -30.29 14.30 16.08
CA LYS A 156 -31.38 14.97 16.80
C LYS A 156 -32.72 14.82 16.07
N ARG A 157 -32.75 15.02 14.75
CA ARG A 157 -33.97 14.82 13.94
C ARG A 157 -34.46 13.37 13.98
N LEU A 158 -33.56 12.39 13.95
CA LEU A 158 -33.92 10.97 14.08
C LEU A 158 -34.54 10.66 15.44
N ARG A 159 -34.00 11.23 16.53
CA ARG A 159 -34.57 11.06 17.88
C ARG A 159 -35.96 11.71 18.00
N GLU A 160 -36.15 12.88 17.41
CA GLU A 160 -37.45 13.58 17.41
C GLU A 160 -38.51 12.77 16.62
N LEU A 161 -38.16 12.23 15.46
CA LEU A 161 -39.06 11.35 14.68
C LEU A 161 -39.41 10.06 15.44
N ALA A 162 -38.43 9.45 16.11
CA ALA A 162 -38.67 8.25 16.93
C ALA A 162 -39.59 8.55 18.12
N ALA A 163 -39.45 9.71 18.76
CA ALA A 163 -40.30 10.16 19.84
C ALA A 163 -41.74 10.43 19.38
N MET A 164 -41.93 11.05 18.20
CA MET A 164 -43.25 11.28 17.60
C MET A 164 -43.95 9.96 17.25
N ARG A 165 -43.23 8.98 16.68
CA ARG A 165 -43.78 7.66 16.36
C ARG A 165 -44.22 6.89 17.60
N LYS A 166 -43.54 7.07 18.74
CA LYS A 166 -43.94 6.47 20.03
C LYS A 166 -45.16 7.15 20.65
N LYS A 167 -45.44 8.42 20.29
CA LYS A 167 -46.55 9.22 20.83
C LYS A 167 -47.83 9.11 20.00
N GLY A 168 -47.74 8.82 18.71
CA GLY A 168 -48.87 8.61 17.79
C GLY A 168 -49.40 7.17 17.72
N GLY A 169 -48.91 6.26 18.58
CA GLY A 169 -49.33 4.86 18.66
C GLY A 169 -50.22 4.55 19.87
N LYS A 170 -51.12 5.46 20.23
CA LYS A 170 -52.23 5.25 21.17
C LYS A 170 -53.51 5.76 20.54
#